data_AF-U6KSW7-F1
#
_entry.id   AF-U6KSW7-F1
#
_cell.length_a   1.000
_cell.length_b   1.000
_cell.length_c   1.000
_cell.angle_alpha   90.00
_cell.angle_beta   90.00
_cell.angle_gamma   90.00
#
_symmetry.space_group_name_H-M   'P 1'
#
loop_
_entity.id
_entity.type
_entity.pdbx_description
1 polymer ?
#
loop_
_entity_poly.entity_id
_entity_poly.type
_entity_poly.pdbx_seq_one_letter_code
_entity_poly.pdbx_strand_id
1 'polypeptide(L)'
;MLGALKGHLAPALSLAEENESRQSLRIIDERTGAEYRVPIKLHTVEAKELAAIRAPGGPPLRVFDPGLINTCVRSSRICFIDGEKGILRYRGYAIEELAARVCYEEVFFLLLFGDLPTKGQLQFLKNKIKQMAQVPEQVKSLIKSFDRHVEGLSFVDPHPDLDLVENFLYMIDGKPHDPVIVRALEVLFILHAEHELNNSTAAVLHVASSHSDIFTALAAGVAALSGRRHGGTSKAVVEMLEKIKSKNDVKDFLEKVKRREARKP
;
A
#
# COMPACT_ATOMS: atom_id res chain seq x y z
N MET A 1 25.87 4.35 -8.28
CA MET A 1 25.43 3.09 -8.91
C MET A 1 24.06 3.26 -9.59
N LEU A 2 23.80 4.40 -10.24
CA LEU A 2 22.45 4.91 -10.55
C LEU A 2 21.93 4.57 -11.97
N GLY A 3 22.59 3.68 -12.73
CA GLY A 3 22.34 3.55 -14.17
C GLY A 3 21.98 2.16 -14.70
N ALA A 4 21.82 1.14 -13.86
CA ALA A 4 21.72 -0.26 -14.33
C ALA A 4 20.37 -0.95 -14.04
N LEU A 5 19.48 -0.34 -13.27
CA LEU A 5 18.14 -0.89 -13.06
C LEU A 5 17.26 -0.47 -14.24
N LYS A 6 16.77 -1.44 -15.00
CA LYS A 6 15.75 -1.21 -16.03
C LYS A 6 14.41 -1.70 -15.51
N GLY A 7 13.46 -0.78 -15.37
CA GLY A 7 12.08 -1.12 -15.06
C GLY A 7 11.47 -1.87 -16.23
N HIS A 8 10.96 -3.08 -15.98
CA HIS A 8 10.09 -3.76 -16.92
C HIS A 8 8.68 -3.64 -16.37
N LEU A 9 7.84 -2.80 -16.98
CA LEU A 9 6.41 -2.73 -16.65
C LEU A 9 5.85 -4.15 -16.53
N ALA A 10 5.02 -4.37 -15.52
CA ALA A 10 4.45 -5.68 -15.27
C ALA A 10 3.78 -6.21 -16.56
N PRO A 11 3.95 -7.52 -16.89
CA PRO A 11 3.43 -8.11 -18.13
C PRO A 11 1.92 -7.88 -18.37
N ALA A 12 1.18 -7.58 -17.31
CA ALA A 12 -0.27 -7.39 -17.33
C ALA A 12 -0.74 -6.31 -18.32
N LEU A 13 0.06 -5.27 -18.60
CA LEU A 13 -0.31 -4.25 -19.59
C LEU A 13 0.20 -4.57 -21.00
N SER A 14 1.39 -5.16 -21.14
CA SER A 14 1.98 -5.43 -22.46
C SER A 14 1.33 -6.63 -23.18
N LEU A 15 0.73 -7.57 -22.44
CA LEU A 15 0.09 -8.75 -23.02
C LEU A 15 -1.37 -8.51 -23.46
N ALA A 16 -2.00 -7.43 -23.00
CA ALA A 16 -3.41 -7.16 -23.25
C ALA A 16 -3.66 -6.36 -24.56
N GLU A 17 -2.66 -5.63 -25.05
CA GLU A 17 -2.86 -4.75 -26.22
C GLU A 17 -2.91 -5.50 -27.56
N GLU A 18 -2.42 -6.74 -27.64
CA GLU A 18 -2.22 -7.42 -28.94
C GLU A 18 -3.41 -8.27 -29.45
N ASN A 19 -4.50 -8.51 -28.69
CA ASN A 19 -5.62 -9.33 -29.22
C ASN A 19 -7.02 -9.14 -28.59
N GLU A 20 -7.34 -7.97 -28.03
CA GLU A 20 -8.62 -7.77 -27.31
C GLU A 20 -9.84 -7.44 -28.19
N SER A 21 -9.67 -7.16 -29.48
CA SER A 21 -10.74 -6.60 -30.32
C SER A 21 -11.90 -7.56 -30.65
N ARG A 22 -11.98 -8.75 -30.05
CA ARG A 22 -13.02 -9.77 -30.32
C ARG A 22 -13.52 -10.57 -29.11
N GLN A 23 -13.09 -10.25 -27.88
CA GLN A 23 -13.49 -11.03 -26.70
C GLN A 23 -14.77 -10.46 -26.06
N SER A 24 -15.80 -11.30 -25.93
CA SER A 24 -17.08 -10.92 -25.29
C SER A 24 -17.72 -12.12 -24.59
N LEU A 25 -18.43 -11.86 -23.50
CA LEU A 25 -19.34 -12.82 -22.88
C LEU A 25 -20.71 -12.76 -23.56
N ARG A 26 -21.28 -13.93 -23.84
CA ARG A 26 -22.70 -14.05 -24.21
C ARG A 26 -23.50 -14.38 -22.96
N ILE A 27 -24.45 -13.51 -22.62
CA ILE A 27 -25.30 -13.65 -21.44
C ILE A 27 -26.74 -13.83 -21.91
N ILE A 28 -27.44 -14.83 -21.37
CA ILE A 28 -28.86 -15.06 -21.62
C ILE A 28 -29.60 -14.77 -20.32
N ASP A 29 -30.54 -13.83 -20.35
CA ASP A 29 -31.40 -13.55 -19.20
C ASP A 29 -32.64 -14.45 -19.26
N GLU A 30 -32.62 -15.56 -18.53
CA GLU A 30 -33.70 -16.56 -18.52
C GLU A 30 -35.07 -15.99 -18.11
N ARG A 31 -35.11 -14.86 -17.40
CA ARG A 31 -36.37 -14.20 -17.01
C ARG A 31 -37.10 -13.60 -18.22
N THR A 32 -36.36 -13.29 -19.29
CA THR A 32 -36.87 -12.61 -20.49
C THR A 32 -36.60 -13.36 -21.80
N GLY A 33 -35.64 -14.28 -21.81
CA GLY A 33 -35.11 -14.91 -23.01
C GLY A 33 -34.18 -14.00 -23.83
N ALA A 34 -33.89 -12.78 -23.37
CA ALA A 34 -33.03 -11.85 -24.10
C ALA A 34 -31.55 -12.26 -24.03
N GLU A 35 -30.85 -12.11 -25.15
CA GLU A 35 -29.41 -12.34 -25.27
C GLU A 35 -28.64 -11.01 -25.31
N TYR A 36 -27.55 -10.94 -24.55
CA TYR A 36 -26.67 -9.79 -24.46
C TYR A 36 -25.23 -10.22 -24.77
N ARG A 37 -24.48 -9.33 -25.44
CA ARG A 37 -23.04 -9.49 -25.63
C ARG A 37 -22.31 -8.39 -24.87
N VAL A 38 -21.49 -8.81 -23.92
CA VAL A 38 -20.76 -7.91 -23.04
C VAL A 38 -19.27 -7.98 -23.36
N PRO A 39 -18.62 -6.86 -23.72
CA PRO A 39 -17.21 -6.86 -24.08
C PRO A 39 -16.33 -7.18 -22.86
N ILE A 40 -15.28 -7.97 -23.09
CA ILE A 40 -14.20 -8.18 -22.12
C ILE A 40 -13.07 -7.23 -22.49
N LYS A 41 -12.55 -6.47 -21.51
CA LYS A 41 -11.37 -5.60 -21.65
C LYS A 41 -10.47 -5.78 -20.45
N LEU A 42 -9.17 -5.99 -20.65
CA LEU A 42 -8.19 -6.23 -19.58
C LEU A 42 -8.64 -7.34 -18.61
N HIS A 43 -9.23 -8.42 -19.14
CA HIS A 43 -9.85 -9.50 -18.36
C HIS A 43 -10.99 -9.07 -17.41
N THR A 44 -11.56 -7.89 -17.63
CA THR A 44 -12.68 -7.35 -16.85
C THR A 44 -13.92 -7.13 -17.71
N VAL A 45 -15.06 -7.01 -17.03
CA VAL A 45 -16.33 -6.56 -17.60
C VAL A 45 -16.75 -5.29 -16.87
N GLU A 46 -17.08 -4.24 -17.62
CA GLU A 46 -17.56 -3.00 -17.02
C GLU A 46 -18.95 -3.22 -16.38
N ALA A 47 -19.11 -2.85 -15.10
CA ALA A 47 -20.37 -3.05 -14.37
C ALA A 47 -21.59 -2.38 -15.03
N LYS A 48 -21.38 -1.31 -15.82
CA LYS A 48 -22.44 -0.64 -16.58
C LYS A 48 -23.08 -1.54 -17.65
N GLU A 49 -22.32 -2.49 -18.21
CA GLU A 49 -22.81 -3.44 -19.20
C GLU A 49 -23.81 -4.41 -18.56
N LEU A 50 -23.55 -4.81 -17.30
CA LEU A 50 -24.51 -5.60 -16.52
C LEU A 50 -25.73 -4.75 -16.13
N ALA A 51 -25.55 -3.47 -15.80
CA ALA A 51 -26.67 -2.57 -15.49
C ALA A 51 -27.61 -2.31 -16.69
N ALA A 52 -27.16 -2.56 -17.92
CA ALA A 52 -28.03 -2.52 -19.10
C ALA A 52 -29.06 -3.67 -19.11
N ILE A 53 -28.77 -4.79 -18.42
CA ILE A 53 -29.65 -5.96 -18.32
C ILE A 53 -30.73 -5.71 -17.27
N ARG A 54 -32.00 -5.87 -17.65
CA ARG A 54 -33.17 -5.57 -16.80
C ARG A 54 -34.24 -6.63 -16.90
N ALA A 55 -34.79 -7.03 -15.75
CA ALA A 55 -36.04 -7.78 -15.71
C ALA A 55 -37.22 -6.86 -16.10
N PRO A 56 -38.32 -7.39 -16.66
CA PRO A 56 -39.50 -6.61 -16.97
C PRO A 56 -40.06 -5.95 -15.70
N GLY A 57 -40.15 -4.62 -15.69
CA GLY A 57 -40.57 -3.84 -14.52
C GLY A 57 -39.60 -3.83 -13.34
N GLY A 58 -38.41 -4.44 -13.47
CA GLY A 58 -37.41 -4.54 -12.41
C GLY A 58 -36.30 -3.49 -12.50
N PRO A 59 -35.48 -3.34 -11.43
CA PRO A 59 -34.31 -2.47 -11.45
C PRO A 59 -33.20 -3.02 -12.39
N PRO A 60 -32.20 -2.18 -12.74
CA PRO A 60 -30.95 -2.63 -13.35
C PRO A 60 -30.33 -3.80 -12.58
N LEU A 61 -29.79 -4.79 -13.29
CA LEU A 61 -28.95 -5.81 -12.67
C LEU A 61 -27.71 -5.14 -12.06
N ARG A 62 -27.32 -5.58 -10.87
CA ARG A 62 -26.16 -5.05 -10.13
C ARG A 62 -25.21 -6.19 -9.80
N VAL A 63 -23.92 -5.86 -9.74
CA VAL A 63 -22.90 -6.76 -9.19
C VAL A 63 -23.00 -6.72 -7.67
N PHE A 64 -23.11 -7.90 -7.06
CA PHE A 64 -23.04 -8.05 -5.62
C PHE A 64 -21.71 -8.72 -5.25
N ASP A 65 -20.76 -7.90 -4.78
CA ASP A 65 -19.42 -8.36 -4.40
C ASP A 65 -18.99 -7.69 -3.06
N PRO A 66 -19.40 -8.28 -1.92
CA PRO A 66 -19.08 -7.74 -0.61
C PRO A 66 -17.56 -7.65 -0.39
N GLY A 67 -17.07 -6.44 -0.12
CA GLY A 67 -15.65 -6.20 0.11
C GLY A 67 -14.82 -6.08 -1.18
N LEU A 68 -15.45 -6.08 -2.36
CA LEU A 68 -14.79 -5.89 -3.67
C LEU A 68 -13.74 -6.97 -3.96
N ILE A 69 -14.00 -8.21 -3.53
CA ILE A 69 -13.02 -9.32 -3.60
C ILE A 69 -12.70 -9.69 -5.06
N ASN A 70 -13.67 -9.52 -5.96
CA ASN A 70 -13.55 -9.82 -7.38
C ASN A 70 -13.88 -8.60 -8.26
N THR A 71 -13.80 -7.39 -7.71
CA THR A 71 -14.13 -6.15 -8.42
C THR A 71 -12.87 -5.32 -8.63
N CYS A 72 -12.44 -5.19 -9.88
CA CYS A 72 -11.41 -4.25 -10.26
C CYS A 72 -11.96 -2.81 -10.21
N VAL A 73 -11.54 -2.06 -9.20
CA VAL A 73 -12.06 -0.70 -8.95
C VAL A 73 -11.33 0.37 -9.75
N ARG A 74 -10.07 0.09 -10.15
CA ARG A 74 -9.21 1.03 -10.87
C ARG A 74 -8.10 0.32 -11.63
N SER A 75 -7.69 0.87 -12.77
CA SER A 75 -6.42 0.53 -13.43
C SER A 75 -5.26 1.34 -12.84
N SER A 76 -4.14 0.68 -12.54
CA SER A 76 -2.94 1.29 -11.96
C SER A 76 -1.67 0.84 -12.69
N ARG A 77 -0.64 1.70 -12.65
CA ARG A 77 0.71 1.42 -13.15
C ARG A 77 1.76 1.57 -12.05
N ILE A 78 1.36 1.52 -10.78
CA ILE A 78 2.21 1.84 -9.62
C ILE A 78 2.84 0.58 -9.05
N CYS A 79 2.01 -0.38 -8.63
CA CYS A 79 2.42 -1.60 -7.96
C CYS A 79 1.81 -2.81 -8.67
N PHE A 80 2.51 -3.94 -8.66
CA PHE A 80 2.01 -5.22 -9.16
C PHE A 80 2.39 -6.34 -8.19
N ILE A 81 1.43 -7.22 -7.90
CA ILE A 81 1.60 -8.35 -6.99
C ILE A 81 1.14 -9.65 -7.68
N ASP A 82 1.98 -10.68 -7.60
CA ASP A 82 1.59 -12.07 -7.86
C ASP A 82 1.89 -12.86 -6.58
N GLY A 83 0.86 -13.08 -5.76
CA GLY A 83 1.00 -13.72 -4.46
C GLY A 83 1.37 -15.21 -4.55
N GLU A 84 0.99 -15.90 -5.63
CA GLU A 84 1.33 -17.31 -5.84
C GLU A 84 2.81 -17.48 -6.18
N LYS A 85 3.37 -16.55 -6.95
CA LYS A 85 4.79 -16.55 -7.34
C LYS A 85 5.68 -15.74 -6.42
N GLY A 86 5.12 -15.05 -5.43
CA GLY A 86 5.86 -14.19 -4.50
C GLY A 86 6.50 -12.98 -5.17
N ILE A 87 5.86 -12.42 -6.20
CA ILE A 87 6.38 -11.26 -6.94
C ILE A 87 5.71 -9.99 -6.40
N LEU A 88 6.52 -8.99 -6.06
CA LEU A 88 6.11 -7.63 -5.78
C LEU A 88 6.98 -6.67 -6.59
N ARG A 89 6.34 -5.75 -7.33
CA ARG A 89 7.04 -4.78 -8.18
C ARG A 89 6.51 -3.37 -8.00
N TYR A 90 7.41 -2.40 -7.90
CA TYR A 90 7.07 -0.97 -8.00
C TYR A 90 7.52 -0.43 -9.35
N ARG A 91 6.60 0.14 -10.12
CA ARG A 91 6.86 0.67 -11.48
C ARG A 91 7.63 -0.33 -12.37
N GLY A 92 7.43 -1.62 -12.14
CA GLY A 92 8.09 -2.71 -12.86
C GLY A 92 9.42 -3.20 -12.28
N TYR A 93 10.03 -2.49 -11.33
CA TYR A 93 11.23 -2.92 -10.62
C TYR A 93 10.88 -3.93 -9.54
N ALA A 94 11.66 -5.00 -9.44
CA ALA A 94 11.46 -6.00 -8.39
C ALA A 94 11.78 -5.41 -7.01
N ILE A 95 10.97 -5.74 -6.01
CA ILE A 95 11.10 -5.13 -4.68
C ILE A 95 12.45 -5.43 -4.03
N GLU A 96 12.98 -6.64 -4.24
CA GLU A 96 14.28 -7.08 -3.75
C GLU A 96 15.44 -6.28 -4.35
N GLU A 97 15.31 -5.84 -5.60
CA GLU A 97 16.32 -4.97 -6.24
C GLU A 97 16.29 -3.57 -5.64
N LEU A 98 15.10 -3.02 -5.40
CA LEU A 98 14.94 -1.72 -4.79
C LEU A 98 15.47 -1.72 -3.35
N ALA A 99 15.02 -2.67 -2.53
CA ALA A 99 15.43 -2.81 -1.14
C ALA A 99 16.94 -3.07 -0.98
N ALA A 100 17.61 -3.62 -1.99
CA ALA A 100 19.05 -3.85 -1.96
C ALA A 100 19.91 -2.66 -2.43
N ARG A 101 19.39 -1.78 -3.29
CA ARG A 101 20.23 -0.87 -4.09
C ARG A 101 19.90 0.62 -4.01
N VAL A 102 18.69 0.98 -3.61
CA VAL A 102 18.26 2.38 -3.57
C VAL A 102 17.87 2.80 -2.15
N CYS A 103 17.81 4.12 -1.94
CA CYS A 103 17.30 4.72 -0.71
C CYS A 103 15.79 4.94 -0.78
N TYR A 104 15.15 5.20 0.37
CA TYR A 104 13.69 5.37 0.39
C TYR A 104 13.22 6.59 -0.41
N GLU A 105 13.97 7.69 -0.44
CA GLU A 105 13.60 8.87 -1.23
C GLU A 105 13.62 8.61 -2.75
N GLU A 106 14.49 7.72 -3.23
CA GLU A 106 14.46 7.27 -4.63
C GLU A 106 13.18 6.47 -4.94
N VAL A 107 12.76 5.59 -4.02
CA VAL A 107 11.49 4.85 -4.15
C VAL A 107 10.29 5.79 -4.07
N PHE A 108 10.31 6.77 -3.15
CA PHE A 108 9.27 7.78 -3.06
C PHE A 108 9.12 8.57 -4.37
N PHE A 109 10.25 9.01 -4.95
CA PHE A 109 10.27 9.66 -6.26
C PHE A 109 9.73 8.74 -7.36
N LEU A 110 10.18 7.49 -7.40
CA LEU A 110 9.72 6.47 -8.36
C LEU A 110 8.20 6.29 -8.32
N LEU A 111 7.63 6.16 -7.12
CA LEU A 111 6.19 5.95 -6.96
C LEU A 111 5.38 7.17 -7.44
N LEU A 112 5.85 8.38 -7.15
CA LEU A 112 5.19 9.62 -7.59
C LEU A 112 5.31 9.88 -9.09
N PHE A 113 6.52 9.75 -9.65
CA PHE A 113 6.83 10.25 -10.99
C PHE A 113 6.95 9.16 -12.05
N GLY A 114 7.04 7.89 -11.65
CA GLY A 114 7.09 6.74 -12.56
C GLY A 114 8.49 6.20 -12.86
N ASP A 115 9.52 7.04 -12.72
CA ASP A 115 10.92 6.70 -12.99
C ASP A 115 11.82 7.02 -11.80
N LEU A 116 12.98 6.34 -11.69
CA LEU A 116 13.99 6.66 -10.69
C LEU A 116 14.57 8.06 -10.94
N PRO A 117 14.89 8.84 -9.88
CA PRO A 117 15.37 10.20 -10.05
C PRO A 117 16.80 10.25 -10.59
N THR A 118 17.08 11.27 -11.40
CA THR A 118 18.47 11.73 -11.61
C THR A 118 19.05 12.28 -10.31
N LYS A 119 20.39 12.39 -10.22
CA LYS A 119 21.06 12.97 -9.05
C LYS A 119 20.54 14.37 -8.68
N GLY A 120 20.28 15.22 -9.68
CA GLY A 120 19.76 16.57 -9.47
C GLY A 120 18.32 16.56 -8.92
N GLN A 121 17.46 15.69 -9.46
CA GLN A 121 16.09 15.51 -8.97
C GLN A 121 16.06 14.96 -7.55
N LEU A 122 16.92 13.97 -7.24
CA LEU A 122 17.02 13.41 -5.90
C LEU A 122 17.49 14.47 -4.90
N GLN A 123 18.51 15.24 -5.23
CA GLN A 123 18.99 16.31 -4.35
C GLN A 123 17.92 17.38 -4.13
N PHE A 124 17.19 17.76 -5.18
CA PHE A 124 16.07 18.69 -5.08
C PHE A 124 14.98 18.15 -4.14
N LEU A 125 14.59 16.89 -4.31
CA LEU A 125 13.59 16.22 -3.46
C LEU A 125 14.06 16.21 -1.99
N LYS A 126 15.28 15.76 -1.71
CA LYS A 126 15.84 15.71 -0.37
C LYS A 126 15.82 17.09 0.29
N ASN A 127 16.25 18.13 -0.42
CA ASN A 127 16.22 19.50 0.08
C ASN A 127 14.79 19.97 0.38
N LYS A 128 13.83 19.62 -0.47
CA LYS A 128 12.42 19.97 -0.25
C LYS A 128 11.83 19.26 0.96
N ILE A 129 12.05 17.97 1.11
CA ILE A 129 11.61 17.20 2.29
C ILE A 129 12.19 17.84 3.55
N LYS A 130 13.49 18.13 3.58
CA LYS A 130 14.16 18.79 4.71
C LYS A 130 13.54 20.14 5.07
N GLN A 131 13.27 20.99 4.08
CA GLN A 131 12.62 22.29 4.29
C GLN A 131 11.20 22.19 4.85
N MET A 132 10.48 21.10 4.54
CA MET A 132 9.10 20.90 4.95
C MET A 132 8.94 19.97 6.17
N ALA A 133 10.05 19.45 6.72
CA ALA A 133 10.02 18.50 7.83
C ALA A 133 9.58 19.15 9.15
N GLN A 134 9.72 20.47 9.29
CA GLN A 134 9.24 21.19 10.47
C GLN A 134 7.73 21.25 10.49
N VAL A 135 7.15 20.77 11.59
CA VAL A 135 5.70 20.72 11.80
C VAL A 135 5.24 22.00 12.52
N PRO A 136 4.11 22.63 12.13
CA PRO A 136 3.60 23.80 12.83
C PRO A 136 3.37 23.59 14.33
N GLU A 137 3.63 24.61 15.15
CA GLU A 137 3.51 24.54 16.62
C GLU A 137 2.09 24.19 17.10
N GLN A 138 1.06 24.55 16.34
CA GLN A 138 -0.33 24.20 16.63
C GLN A 138 -0.54 22.69 16.52
N VAL A 139 0.10 22.02 15.55
CA VAL A 139 0.06 20.56 15.40
C VAL A 139 0.82 19.90 16.54
N LYS A 140 2.02 20.41 16.89
CA LYS A 140 2.77 19.95 18.08
C LYS A 140 1.93 20.05 19.35
N SER A 141 1.23 21.17 19.53
CA SER A 141 0.34 21.43 20.68
C SER A 141 -0.87 20.50 20.70
N LEU A 142 -1.47 20.23 19.53
CA LEU A 142 -2.57 19.26 19.41
C LEU A 142 -2.10 17.85 19.77
N ILE A 143 -0.94 17.40 19.27
CA ILE A 143 -0.36 16.09 19.61
C ILE A 143 -0.08 16.00 21.12
N LYS A 144 0.42 17.08 21.74
CA LYS A 144 0.58 17.21 23.20
C LYS A 144 -0.73 17.11 23.98
N SER A 145 -1.83 17.59 23.40
CA SER A 145 -3.14 17.59 24.05
C SER A 145 -3.82 16.22 24.06
N PHE A 146 -3.39 15.29 23.20
CA PHE A 146 -3.77 13.88 23.35
C PHE A 146 -2.99 13.29 24.54
N ASP A 147 -3.72 12.58 25.40
CA ASP A 147 -3.43 12.23 26.81
C ASP A 147 -2.26 11.26 27.05
N ARG A 148 -1.18 11.39 26.28
CA ARG A 148 -0.04 10.49 26.27
C ARG A 148 1.26 11.12 25.75
N HIS A 149 1.56 12.35 26.16
CA HIS A 149 2.99 12.68 26.32
C HIS A 149 3.54 11.85 27.48
N VAL A 150 3.97 10.64 27.12
CA VAL A 150 4.71 9.71 27.95
C VAL A 150 6.01 10.42 28.34
N GLU A 151 6.14 10.74 29.63
CA GLU A 151 7.41 11.11 30.29
C GLU A 151 7.95 12.56 30.12
N GLY A 152 7.17 13.51 29.58
CA GLY A 152 7.60 14.93 29.58
C GLY A 152 8.73 15.27 28.59
N LEU A 153 8.94 14.41 27.59
CA LEU A 153 9.93 14.62 26.53
C LEU A 153 9.51 15.78 25.60
N SER A 154 10.48 16.63 25.25
CA SER A 154 10.30 17.71 24.27
C SER A 154 10.34 17.17 22.85
N PHE A 155 9.64 17.83 21.92
CA PHE A 155 9.83 17.56 20.50
C PHE A 155 11.29 17.78 20.10
N VAL A 156 11.82 16.86 19.31
CA VAL A 156 13.13 16.98 18.68
C VAL A 156 12.90 17.50 17.26
N ASP A 157 13.50 18.64 16.93
CA ASP A 157 13.44 19.18 15.58
C ASP A 157 14.31 18.36 14.61
N PRO A 158 13.95 18.32 13.31
CA PRO A 158 14.72 17.56 12.32
C PRO A 158 16.14 18.09 12.17
N HIS A 159 17.11 17.19 12.03
CA HIS A 159 18.51 17.56 11.81
C HIS A 159 18.76 17.90 10.32
N PRO A 160 19.34 19.05 9.97
CA PRO A 160 19.44 19.50 8.57
C PRO A 160 20.30 18.59 7.69
N ASP A 161 21.31 17.93 8.27
CA ASP A 161 22.26 17.12 7.50
C ASP A 161 21.82 15.67 7.29
N LEU A 162 20.81 15.18 8.01
CA LEU A 162 20.38 13.78 7.94
C LEU A 162 19.39 13.53 6.81
N ASP A 163 19.47 12.34 6.21
CA ASP A 163 18.50 11.84 5.22
C ASP A 163 17.19 11.40 5.90
N LEU A 164 16.10 11.23 5.13
CA LEU A 164 14.74 11.13 5.68
C LEU A 164 14.59 10.06 6.78
N VAL A 165 15.09 8.85 6.54
CA VAL A 165 14.92 7.71 7.46
C VAL A 165 15.75 7.90 8.73
N GLU A 166 16.98 8.39 8.60
CA GLU A 166 17.85 8.68 9.73
C GLU A 166 17.30 9.84 10.56
N ASN A 167 16.78 10.87 9.90
CA ASN A 167 16.14 12.01 10.54
C ASN A 167 14.86 11.60 11.29
N PHE A 168 14.08 10.67 10.73
CA PHE A 168 12.94 10.08 11.42
C PHE A 168 13.36 9.40 12.74
N LEU A 169 14.42 8.60 12.73
CA LEU A 169 14.95 7.97 13.95
C LEU A 169 15.50 9.01 14.94
N TYR A 170 16.26 10.00 14.44
CA TYR A 170 16.76 11.10 15.25
C TYR A 170 15.62 11.86 15.94
N MET A 171 14.50 12.10 15.27
CA MET A 171 13.35 12.80 15.87
C MET A 171 12.61 11.97 16.93
N ILE A 172 12.87 10.67 17.05
CA ILE A 172 12.28 9.83 18.11
C ILE A 172 12.95 10.10 19.46
N ASP A 173 14.28 10.23 19.51
CA ASP A 173 15.03 10.29 20.78
C ASP A 173 16.18 11.31 20.84
N GLY A 174 16.44 12.04 19.76
CA GLY A 174 17.48 13.06 19.63
C GLY A 174 18.90 12.52 19.47
N LYS A 175 19.08 11.24 19.11
CA LYS A 175 20.40 10.61 19.07
C LYS A 175 20.75 10.07 17.68
N PRO A 176 22.06 10.03 17.33
CA PRO A 176 22.51 9.27 16.17
C PRO A 176 22.27 7.78 16.40
N HIS A 177 21.91 7.06 15.34
CA HIS A 177 21.61 5.64 15.39
C HIS A 177 22.64 4.83 14.60
N ASP A 178 22.81 3.56 14.97
CA ASP A 178 23.68 2.63 14.23
C ASP A 178 23.23 2.55 12.75
N PRO A 179 24.15 2.68 11.77
CA PRO A 179 23.83 2.57 10.35
C PRO A 179 23.06 1.29 9.97
N VAL A 180 23.27 0.19 10.69
CA VAL A 180 22.53 -1.07 10.48
C VAL A 180 21.06 -0.90 10.83
N ILE A 181 20.74 -0.17 11.91
CA ILE A 181 19.36 0.11 12.31
C ILE A 181 18.70 1.08 11.32
N VAL A 182 19.42 2.12 10.91
CA VAL A 182 18.94 3.07 9.88
C VAL A 182 18.60 2.32 8.60
N ARG A 183 19.50 1.44 8.13
CA ARG A 183 19.28 0.65 6.92
C ARG A 183 18.13 -0.35 7.08
N ALA A 184 17.99 -1.00 8.23
CA ALA A 184 16.87 -1.91 8.48
C ALA A 184 15.52 -1.18 8.39
N LEU A 185 15.41 0.01 8.99
CA LEU A 185 14.20 0.83 8.89
C LEU A 185 13.94 1.31 7.46
N GLU A 186 14.99 1.69 6.72
CA GLU A 186 14.86 2.11 5.33
C GLU A 186 14.30 0.98 4.45
N VAL A 187 14.82 -0.24 4.61
CA VAL A 187 14.28 -1.42 3.93
C VAL A 187 12.82 -1.63 4.32
N LEU A 188 12.46 -1.50 5.61
CA LEU A 188 11.06 -1.61 6.04
C LEU A 188 10.18 -0.55 5.37
N PHE A 189 10.62 0.70 5.26
CA PHE A 189 9.89 1.76 4.56
C PHE A 189 9.69 1.43 3.09
N ILE A 190 10.73 0.95 2.39
CA ILE A 190 10.64 0.52 1.00
C ILE A 190 9.61 -0.62 0.85
N LEU A 191 9.70 -1.65 1.70
CA LEU A 191 8.81 -2.82 1.64
C LEU A 191 7.35 -2.50 1.93
N HIS A 192 7.06 -1.39 2.63
CA HIS A 192 5.70 -0.95 2.97
C HIS A 192 5.24 0.28 2.18
N ALA A 193 6.04 0.75 1.21
CA ALA A 193 5.75 1.97 0.46
C ALA A 193 4.46 1.88 -0.37
N GLU A 194 4.17 0.70 -0.94
CA GLU A 194 2.95 0.44 -1.69
C GLU A 194 2.61 -1.06 -1.68
N HIS A 195 1.33 -1.41 -1.68
CA HIS A 195 0.83 -2.78 -1.73
C HIS A 195 -0.53 -2.86 -2.47
N GLU A 196 -0.59 -2.29 -3.68
CA GLU A 196 -1.73 -2.27 -4.58
C GLU A 196 -3.01 -1.69 -3.94
N LEU A 197 -4.19 -2.16 -4.36
CA LEU A 197 -5.46 -1.71 -3.82
C LEU A 197 -5.84 -2.49 -2.57
N ASN A 198 -5.24 -2.11 -1.44
CA ASN A 198 -5.63 -2.58 -0.12
C ASN A 198 -6.67 -1.65 0.55
N ASN A 199 -7.17 -2.03 1.73
CA ASN A 199 -8.20 -1.30 2.46
C ASN A 199 -7.86 0.20 2.69
N SER A 200 -6.63 0.52 3.09
CA SER A 200 -6.22 1.92 3.31
C SER A 200 -6.08 2.69 1.99
N THR A 201 -5.50 2.09 0.95
CA THR A 201 -5.40 2.72 -0.37
C THR A 201 -6.79 3.00 -0.95
N ALA A 202 -7.72 2.04 -0.83
CA ALA A 202 -9.10 2.20 -1.27
C ALA A 202 -9.83 3.33 -0.51
N ALA A 203 -9.63 3.45 0.80
CA ALA A 203 -10.19 4.54 1.60
C ALA A 203 -9.68 5.92 1.15
N VAL A 204 -8.36 6.05 0.93
CA VAL A 204 -7.75 7.28 0.39
C VAL A 204 -8.39 7.66 -0.94
N LEU A 205 -8.47 6.70 -1.87
CA LEU A 205 -9.03 6.94 -3.21
C LEU A 205 -10.52 7.29 -3.17
N HIS A 206 -11.29 6.65 -2.29
CA HIS A 206 -12.72 6.92 -2.15
C HIS A 206 -12.97 8.35 -1.67
N VAL A 207 -12.28 8.78 -0.61
CA VAL A 207 -12.43 10.14 -0.08
C VAL A 207 -11.92 11.17 -1.08
N ALA A 208 -10.76 10.93 -1.70
CA ALA A 208 -10.21 11.82 -2.73
C ALA A 208 -11.12 11.96 -3.97
N SER A 209 -11.95 10.96 -4.28
CA SER A 209 -12.88 11.02 -5.42
C SER A 209 -13.95 12.12 -5.27
N SER A 210 -14.16 12.62 -4.05
CA SER A 210 -15.03 13.77 -3.77
C SER A 210 -14.32 15.13 -3.96
N HIS A 211 -13.07 15.13 -4.43
CA HIS A 211 -12.19 16.30 -4.50
C HIS A 211 -11.84 16.89 -3.12
N SER A 212 -11.77 16.05 -2.09
CA SER A 212 -11.21 16.44 -0.78
C SER A 212 -9.73 16.80 -0.91
N ASP A 213 -9.22 17.61 0.02
CA ASP A 213 -7.78 17.86 0.12
C ASP A 213 -7.00 16.57 0.47
N ILE A 214 -5.69 16.60 0.22
CA ILE A 214 -4.81 15.45 0.41
C ILE A 214 -4.69 15.03 1.88
N PHE A 215 -4.73 15.95 2.83
CA PHE A 215 -4.61 15.63 4.25
C PHE A 215 -5.83 14.87 4.73
N THR A 216 -7.02 15.31 4.31
CA THR A 216 -8.29 14.60 4.58
C THR A 216 -8.29 13.20 3.98
N ALA A 217 -7.85 13.05 2.74
CA ALA A 217 -7.77 11.73 2.09
C ALA A 217 -6.76 10.80 2.80
N LEU A 218 -5.58 11.31 3.18
CA LEU A 218 -4.58 10.55 3.94
C LEU A 218 -5.08 10.16 5.33
N ALA A 219 -5.80 11.04 6.03
CA ALA A 219 -6.40 10.74 7.33
C ALA A 219 -7.38 9.55 7.24
N ALA A 220 -8.16 9.43 6.16
CA ALA A 220 -9.01 8.28 5.92
C ALA A 220 -8.20 6.98 5.74
N GLY A 221 -7.07 7.05 5.03
CA GLY A 221 -6.12 5.94 4.92
C GLY A 221 -5.56 5.50 6.27
N VAL A 222 -5.14 6.45 7.11
CA VAL A 222 -4.64 6.18 8.46
C VAL A 222 -5.74 5.54 9.33
N ALA A 223 -6.97 6.07 9.26
CA ALA A 223 -8.10 5.50 9.98
C ALA A 223 -8.36 4.04 9.56
N ALA A 224 -8.35 3.76 8.25
CA ALA A 224 -8.49 2.40 7.73
C ALA A 224 -7.33 1.47 8.14
N LEU A 225 -6.09 1.99 8.21
CA LEU A 225 -4.90 1.28 8.65
C LEU A 225 -4.92 0.94 10.14
N SER A 226 -5.49 1.81 10.98
CA SER A 226 -5.57 1.61 12.44
C SER A 226 -6.37 0.36 12.87
N GLY A 227 -7.17 -0.21 11.96
CA GLY A 227 -7.95 -1.41 12.22
C GLY A 227 -7.07 -2.65 12.44
N ARG A 228 -7.37 -3.42 13.49
CA ARG A 228 -6.61 -4.64 13.87
C ARG A 228 -6.45 -5.67 12.75
N ARG A 229 -7.43 -5.77 11.84
CA ARG A 229 -7.41 -6.72 10.71
C ARG A 229 -6.62 -6.22 9.50
N HIS A 230 -6.13 -4.98 9.53
CA HIS A 230 -5.37 -4.38 8.45
C HIS A 230 -3.94 -4.05 8.90
N GLY A 231 -3.74 -2.99 9.69
CA GLY A 231 -2.41 -2.60 10.17
C GLY A 231 -1.91 -3.33 11.43
N GLY A 232 -2.72 -4.23 12.01
CA GLY A 232 -2.43 -4.85 13.32
C GLY A 232 -1.53 -6.09 13.29
N THR A 233 -1.20 -6.63 12.13
CA THR A 233 -0.55 -7.96 12.00
C THR A 233 0.82 -7.99 12.66
N SER A 234 1.67 -6.99 12.46
CA SER A 234 3.01 -6.94 13.07
C SER A 234 2.94 -6.94 14.60
N LYS A 235 1.99 -6.20 15.17
CA LYS A 235 1.73 -6.21 16.63
C LYS A 235 1.28 -7.60 17.10
N ALA A 236 0.36 -8.23 16.37
CA ALA A 236 -0.11 -9.58 16.70
C ALA A 236 1.02 -10.62 16.63
N VAL A 237 1.97 -10.47 15.70
CA VAL A 237 3.18 -11.32 15.63
C VAL A 237 4.08 -11.09 16.84
N VAL A 238 4.33 -9.85 17.25
CA VAL A 238 5.12 -9.56 18.45
C VAL A 238 4.45 -10.13 19.70
N GLU A 239 3.14 -9.88 19.90
CA GLU A 239 2.37 -10.44 21.01
C GLU A 239 2.34 -11.99 21.00
N MET A 240 2.37 -12.61 19.80
CA MET A 240 2.51 -14.05 19.67
C MET A 240 3.90 -14.51 20.12
N LEU A 241 4.97 -13.84 19.68
CA LEU A 241 6.34 -14.18 20.04
C LEU A 241 6.61 -13.98 21.54
N GLU A 242 6.06 -12.94 22.16
CA GLU A 242 6.15 -12.72 23.61
C GLU A 242 5.51 -13.85 24.44
N LYS A 243 4.48 -14.51 23.90
CA LYS A 243 3.87 -15.70 24.51
C LYS A 243 4.76 -16.94 24.35
N ILE A 244 5.55 -17.01 23.29
CA ILE A 244 6.52 -18.09 23.02
C ILE A 244 7.83 -17.71 23.72
N LYS A 245 7.90 -17.98 25.02
CA LYS A 245 9.01 -17.54 25.90
C LYS A 245 10.36 -18.14 25.51
N SER A 246 10.39 -19.32 24.89
CA SER A 246 11.61 -20.00 24.50
C SER A 246 11.45 -20.85 23.23
N LYS A 247 12.58 -21.26 22.64
CA LYS A 247 12.62 -22.16 21.48
C LYS A 247 11.91 -23.50 21.75
N ASN A 248 11.90 -23.96 23.00
CA ASN A 248 11.26 -25.23 23.38
C ASN A 248 9.73 -25.16 23.30
N ASP A 249 9.16 -23.96 23.47
CA ASP A 249 7.70 -23.74 23.48
C ASP A 249 7.10 -23.69 22.06
N VAL A 250 7.95 -23.64 21.02
CA VAL A 250 7.52 -23.51 19.62
C VAL A 250 6.69 -24.72 19.20
N LYS A 251 7.11 -25.94 19.56
CA LYS A 251 6.40 -27.17 19.17
C LYS A 251 5.00 -27.20 19.77
N ASP A 252 4.90 -26.88 21.07
CA ASP A 252 3.63 -26.85 21.79
C ASP A 252 2.70 -25.77 21.25
N PHE A 253 3.22 -24.59 20.92
CA PHE A 253 2.44 -23.54 20.28
C PHE A 253 1.88 -23.98 18.92
N LEU A 254 2.70 -24.61 18.07
CA LEU A 254 2.26 -25.11 16.76
C LEU A 254 1.20 -26.20 16.88
N GLU A 255 1.30 -27.09 17.88
CA GLU A 255 0.25 -28.08 18.14
C GLU A 255 -1.06 -27.43 18.60
N LYS A 256 -1.01 -26.39 19.44
CA LYS A 256 -2.20 -25.60 19.80
C LYS A 256 -2.83 -24.91 18.58
N VAL A 257 -2.03 -24.44 17.63
CA VAL A 257 -2.54 -23.87 16.37
C VAL A 257 -3.25 -24.93 15.52
N LYS A 258 -2.67 -26.14 15.40
CA LYS A 258 -3.32 -27.26 14.69
C LYS A 258 -4.65 -27.66 15.32
N ARG A 259 -4.73 -27.61 16.65
CA ARG A 259 -5.96 -27.86 17.42
C ARG A 259 -6.94 -26.70 17.44
N ARG A 260 -6.60 -25.56 16.81
CA ARG A 260 -7.37 -24.31 16.81
C ARG A 260 -7.57 -23.68 18.20
N GLU A 261 -6.75 -24.06 19.17
CA GLU A 261 -6.69 -23.50 20.52
C GLU A 261 -5.86 -22.20 20.56
N ALA A 262 -5.00 -22.01 19.55
CA ALA A 262 -4.28 -20.77 19.27
C ALA A 262 -4.42 -20.40 17.78
N ARG A 263 -4.15 -19.14 17.43
CA ARG A 263 -4.10 -18.69 16.03
C ARG A 263 -2.72 -18.15 15.71
N LYS A 264 -2.22 -18.49 14.54
CA LYS A 264 -1.17 -17.72 13.88
C LYS A 264 -1.81 -16.43 13.34
N PRO A 265 -1.25 -15.25 13.62
CA PRO A 265 -1.67 -13.99 13.02
C PRO A 265 -1.69 -14.01 11.49
#